data_AF-A0A5B0BHL0-F1
#
_entry.id   AF-A0A5B0BHL0-F1
#
_cell.length_a   1.000
_cell.length_b   1.000
_cell.length_c   1.000
_cell.angle_alpha   90.00
_cell.angle_beta   90.00
_cell.angle_gamma   90.00
#
_symmetry.space_group_name_H-M   'P 1'
#
loop_
_entity.id
_entity.type
_entity.pdbx_description
1 polymer ?
#
loop_
_entity_poly.entity_id
_entity_poly.type
_entity_poly.pdbx_seq_one_letter_code
_entity_poly.pdbx_strand_id
1 'polypeptide(L)'
;MTRDQLNRYFQLGGKRNTNRILSGISDYLTSIREGYQTIYYLSKVGKAHVDCEKIRKKGGHVNHTVMRNDMWLFFDMPKKWKNEIKVSDGSVSVVVDSMFTDNWDRRHFLEVDNMQTMKENRNKIKRYKELFRNGSIEEKLGHFPTIVWLTTTEHRREQLKEECEGLPAVMVFTITDIK
;
A
#
# COMPACT_ATOMS: atom_id res chain seq x y z
N MET A 1 2.46 3.10 11.37
CA MET A 1 3.72 3.23 10.62
C MET A 1 4.87 2.75 11.49
N THR A 2 5.97 2.29 10.90
CA THR A 2 7.19 1.94 11.67
C THR A 2 7.93 3.20 12.11
N ARG A 3 8.87 3.08 13.05
CA ARG A 3 9.81 4.19 13.38
C ARG A 3 10.48 4.75 12.13
N ASP A 4 10.97 3.88 11.25
CA ASP A 4 11.76 4.30 10.09
C ASP A 4 10.87 4.99 9.04
N GLN A 5 9.63 4.53 8.86
CA GLN A 5 8.62 5.21 8.04
C GLN A 5 8.29 6.60 8.60
N LEU A 6 8.08 6.72 9.92
CA LEU A 6 7.83 8.02 10.56
C LEU A 6 9.03 8.95 10.45
N ASN A 7 10.24 8.42 10.58
CA ASN A 7 11.46 9.19 10.38
C ASN A 7 11.58 9.72 8.95
N ARG A 8 11.33 8.86 7.95
CA ARG A 8 11.35 9.24 6.53
C ARG A 8 10.30 10.30 6.23
N TYR A 9 9.08 10.14 6.76
CA TYR A 9 7.97 11.06 6.54
C TYR A 9 8.21 12.45 7.16
N PHE A 10 8.55 12.49 8.45
CA PHE A 10 8.71 13.74 9.19
C PHE A 10 10.15 14.30 9.17
N GLN A 11 11.08 13.62 8.49
CA GLN A 11 12.49 13.99 8.41
C GLN A 11 13.13 14.22 9.80
N LEU A 12 12.90 13.29 10.74
CA LEU A 12 13.30 13.44 12.15
C LEU A 12 14.82 13.21 12.39
N GLY A 13 15.60 13.05 11.33
CA GLY A 13 17.05 12.85 11.39
C GLY A 13 17.43 11.42 11.80
N GLY A 14 18.17 11.29 12.90
CA GLY A 14 18.72 10.00 13.35
C GLY A 14 17.75 9.17 14.18
N LYS A 15 17.92 7.84 14.17
CA LYS A 15 17.11 6.87 14.94
C LYS A 15 16.95 7.25 16.42
N ARG A 16 18.01 7.77 17.06
CA ARG A 16 17.96 8.21 18.47
C ARG A 16 17.02 9.39 18.67
N ASN A 17 17.05 10.37 17.76
CA ASN A 17 16.15 11.52 17.84
C ASN A 17 14.70 11.09 17.59
N THR A 18 14.46 10.24 16.59
CA THR A 18 13.12 9.67 16.35
C THR A 18 12.57 8.98 17.60
N ASN A 19 13.37 8.12 18.25
CA ASN A 19 12.94 7.43 19.47
C ASN A 19 12.64 8.42 20.61
N ARG A 20 13.48 9.45 20.79
CA ARG A 20 13.25 10.49 21.80
C ARG A 20 11.92 11.21 21.58
N ILE A 21 11.62 11.57 20.33
CA ILE A 21 10.35 12.23 19.97
C ILE A 21 9.17 11.29 20.21
N LEU A 22 9.23 10.05 19.71
CA LEU A 22 8.16 9.07 19.88
C LEU A 22 7.90 8.73 21.36
N SER A 23 8.95 8.72 22.18
CA SER A 23 8.82 8.57 23.63
C SER A 23 8.17 9.79 24.29
N GLY A 24 8.46 11.00 23.81
CA GLY A 24 7.87 12.23 24.37
C GLY A 24 6.37 12.38 24.07
N ILE A 25 5.85 11.68 23.07
CA ILE A 25 4.42 11.69 22.71
C ILE A 25 3.74 10.32 22.96
N SER A 26 4.31 9.50 23.83
CA SER A 26 3.85 8.12 24.07
C SER A 26 2.39 8.04 24.49
N ASP A 27 1.87 9.03 25.22
CA ASP A 27 0.48 9.05 25.69
C ASP A 27 -0.54 9.11 24.54
N TYR A 28 -0.14 9.71 23.42
CA TYR A 28 -0.94 9.82 22.20
C TYR A 28 -0.71 8.64 21.25
N LEU A 29 0.23 7.75 21.56
CA LEU A 29 0.61 6.63 20.72
C LEU A 29 0.32 5.29 21.41
N THR A 30 0.15 4.27 20.60
CA THR A 30 0.22 2.88 21.00
C THR A 30 1.20 2.20 20.06
N SER A 31 1.97 1.26 20.59
CA SER A 31 2.97 0.55 19.80
C SER A 31 2.86 -0.95 19.95
N ILE A 32 3.21 -1.65 18.88
CA ILE A 32 3.35 -3.10 18.85
C ILE A 32 4.70 -3.48 18.27
N ARG A 33 5.24 -4.61 18.73
CA ARG A 33 6.44 -5.22 18.16
C ARG A 33 6.02 -6.25 17.12
N GLU A 34 6.68 -6.17 15.96
CA GLU A 34 6.51 -7.07 14.83
C GLU A 34 7.91 -7.37 14.28
N GLY A 35 8.44 -8.54 14.63
CA GLY A 35 9.86 -8.87 14.46
C GLY A 35 10.77 -7.83 15.13
N TYR A 36 11.70 -7.26 14.35
CA TYR A 36 12.65 -6.25 14.84
C TYR A 36 12.09 -4.82 14.83
N GLN A 37 10.92 -4.59 14.24
CA GLN A 37 10.34 -3.26 14.08
C GLN A 37 9.31 -2.95 15.17
N THR A 38 9.24 -1.67 15.53
CA THR A 38 8.15 -1.12 16.34
C THR A 38 7.21 -0.35 15.43
N ILE A 39 5.93 -0.69 15.49
CA ILE A 39 4.88 -0.08 14.71
C ILE A 39 4.03 0.77 15.65
N TYR A 40 3.87 2.04 15.30
CA TYR A 40 3.13 3.02 16.05
C TYR A 40 1.80 3.34 15.35
N TYR A 41 0.77 3.56 16.16
CA TYR A 41 -0.55 4.06 15.75
C TYR A 41 -1.13 4.92 16.88
N LEU A 42 -2.17 5.70 16.59
CA LEU A 42 -2.77 6.59 17.58
C LEU A 42 -3.47 5.80 18.71
N SER A 43 -3.23 6.22 19.96
CA SER A 43 -3.99 5.77 21.12
C SER A 43 -5.41 6.34 21.09
N LYS A 44 -6.29 5.92 22.02
CA LYS A 44 -7.62 6.54 22.17
C LYS A 44 -7.51 8.06 22.38
N VAL A 45 -6.57 8.49 23.22
CA VAL A 45 -6.30 9.90 23.51
C VAL A 45 -5.72 10.60 22.29
N GLY A 46 -4.73 10.00 21.63
CA GLY A 46 -4.14 10.54 20.41
C GLY A 46 -5.15 10.75 19.29
N LYS A 47 -6.07 9.81 19.10
CA LYS A 47 -7.16 9.94 18.12
C LYS A 47 -8.09 11.11 18.42
N ALA A 48 -8.53 11.25 19.68
CA ALA A 48 -9.38 12.34 20.09
C ALA A 48 -8.69 13.70 19.92
N HIS A 49 -7.38 13.76 20.15
CA HIS A 49 -6.60 14.99 20.01
C HIS A 49 -6.48 15.51 18.57
N VAL A 50 -6.65 14.64 17.56
CA VAL A 50 -6.53 15.01 16.14
C VAL A 50 -7.83 14.77 15.36
N ASP A 51 -8.96 14.66 16.06
CA ASP A 51 -10.30 14.38 15.49
C ASP A 51 -10.32 13.17 14.53
N CYS A 52 -9.54 12.13 14.86
CA CYS A 52 -9.46 10.90 14.08
C CYS A 52 -10.43 9.83 14.59
N GLU A 53 -11.47 9.56 13.82
CA GLU A 53 -12.43 8.50 14.16
C GLU A 53 -11.84 7.09 13.97
N LYS A 54 -10.93 6.92 12.99
CA LYS A 54 -10.44 5.61 12.57
C LYS A 54 -9.71 4.85 13.67
N ILE A 55 -10.34 3.78 14.17
CA ILE A 55 -9.76 2.92 15.19
C ILE A 55 -8.73 1.96 14.55
N ARG A 56 -7.55 1.86 15.16
CA ARG A 56 -6.51 0.90 14.78
C ARG A 56 -6.28 -0.08 15.93
N LYS A 57 -6.14 -1.36 15.59
CA LYS A 57 -5.81 -2.45 16.53
C LYS A 57 -4.76 -3.35 15.88
N LYS A 58 -4.01 -4.10 16.69
CA LYS A 58 -3.16 -5.18 16.18
C LYS A 58 -4.06 -6.23 15.51
N GLY A 59 -3.71 -6.61 14.29
CA GLY A 59 -4.40 -7.67 13.52
C GLY A 59 -3.42 -8.40 12.61
N GLY A 60 -3.87 -9.47 11.95
CA GLY A 60 -3.01 -10.29 11.09
C GLY A 60 -2.44 -9.57 9.86
N HIS A 61 -3.00 -8.41 9.48
CA HIS A 61 -2.63 -7.66 8.26
C HIS A 61 -1.72 -6.45 8.54
N VAL A 62 -1.03 -6.44 9.67
CA VAL A 62 -0.14 -5.33 10.05
C VAL A 62 1.00 -5.17 9.04
N ASN A 63 1.68 -6.26 8.67
CA ASN A 63 2.78 -6.22 7.69
C ASN A 63 2.31 -5.76 6.31
N HIS A 64 1.12 -6.20 5.88
CA HIS A 64 0.47 -5.72 4.64
C HIS A 64 0.29 -4.20 4.66
N THR A 65 -0.17 -3.66 5.79
CA THR A 65 -0.33 -2.21 5.97
C THR A 65 1.01 -1.47 6.00
N VAL A 66 2.04 -2.06 6.60
CA VAL A 66 3.40 -1.48 6.60
C VAL A 66 3.93 -1.41 5.18
N MET A 67 3.87 -2.50 4.42
CA MET A 67 4.30 -2.55 3.01
C MET A 67 3.54 -1.55 2.13
N ARG A 68 2.22 -1.42 2.33
CA ARG A 68 1.41 -0.40 1.65
C ARG A 68 1.89 1.03 1.96
N ASN A 69 2.25 1.32 3.21
CA ASN A 69 2.82 2.63 3.58
C ASN A 69 4.22 2.84 2.98
N ASP A 70 5.03 1.79 2.82
CA ASP A 70 6.33 1.89 2.13
C ASP A 70 6.13 2.35 0.68
N MET A 71 5.13 1.82 -0.02
CA MET A 71 4.78 2.27 -1.37
C MET A 71 4.28 3.72 -1.40
N TRP A 72 3.46 4.12 -0.43
CA TRP A 72 3.02 5.51 -0.32
C TRP A 72 4.19 6.48 -0.15
N LEU A 73 5.20 6.11 0.66
CA LEU A 73 6.43 6.90 0.82
C LEU A 73 7.33 6.85 -0.42
N PHE A 74 7.36 5.72 -1.13
CA PHE A 74 8.13 5.54 -2.36
C PHE A 74 7.60 6.41 -3.51
N PHE A 75 6.28 6.48 -3.65
CA PHE A 75 5.61 7.33 -4.65
C PHE A 75 5.51 8.82 -4.24
N ASP A 76 6.37 9.28 -3.34
CA ASP A 76 6.42 10.67 -2.88
C ASP A 76 5.09 11.17 -2.29
N MET A 77 4.43 10.31 -1.49
CA MET A 77 3.28 10.66 -0.66
C MET A 77 2.13 11.30 -1.45
N PRO A 78 1.60 10.60 -2.48
CA PRO A 78 0.59 11.17 -3.35
C PRO A 78 -0.64 11.60 -2.55
N LYS A 79 -1.10 12.83 -2.81
CA LYS A 79 -2.26 13.44 -2.10
C LYS A 79 -3.56 12.69 -2.38
N LYS A 80 -3.75 12.24 -3.62
CA LYS A 80 -4.90 11.42 -4.04
C LYS A 80 -4.56 9.95 -3.74
N TRP A 81 -4.71 9.53 -2.49
CA TRP A 81 -4.52 8.12 -2.07
C TRP A 81 -5.75 7.59 -1.36
N LYS A 82 -6.29 6.45 -1.82
CA LYS A 82 -7.44 5.79 -1.21
C LYS A 82 -7.13 4.32 -0.99
N ASN A 83 -7.33 3.85 0.24
CA ASN A 83 -7.11 2.46 0.63
C ASN A 83 -8.36 1.62 0.36
N GLU A 84 -8.18 0.34 -0.02
CA GLU A 84 -9.25 -0.68 -0.06
C GLU A 84 -10.45 -0.25 -0.92
N ILE A 85 -10.20 0.09 -2.19
CA ILE A 85 -11.23 0.56 -3.13
C ILE A 85 -11.76 -0.60 -3.96
N LYS A 86 -13.09 -0.78 -3.97
CA LYS A 86 -13.76 -1.67 -4.92
C LYS A 86 -13.87 -0.98 -6.28
N VAL A 87 -13.26 -1.58 -7.29
CA VAL A 87 -13.37 -1.19 -8.70
C VAL A 87 -14.27 -2.21 -9.39
N SER A 88 -15.22 -1.73 -10.19
CA SER A 88 -16.23 -2.57 -10.84
C SER A 88 -16.70 -1.94 -12.14
N ASP A 89 -16.85 -2.75 -13.18
CA ASP A 89 -17.55 -2.38 -14.41
C ASP A 89 -19.04 -2.75 -14.38
N GLY A 90 -19.48 -3.49 -13.35
CA GLY A 90 -20.85 -3.97 -13.17
C GLY A 90 -20.97 -5.49 -13.37
N SER A 91 -20.02 -6.08 -14.10
CA SER A 91 -19.90 -7.53 -14.33
C SER A 91 -18.79 -8.15 -13.49
N VAL A 92 -17.62 -7.51 -13.47
CA VAL A 92 -16.42 -7.93 -12.75
C VAL A 92 -16.06 -6.87 -11.72
N SER A 93 -15.56 -7.32 -10.57
CA SER A 93 -15.04 -6.40 -9.56
C SER A 93 -13.75 -6.89 -8.92
N VAL A 94 -12.89 -5.94 -8.57
CA VAL A 94 -11.63 -6.16 -7.86
C VAL A 94 -11.54 -5.14 -6.73
N VAL A 95 -11.11 -5.57 -5.55
CA VAL A 95 -10.77 -4.65 -4.45
C VAL A 95 -9.28 -4.41 -4.48
N VAL A 96 -8.87 -3.17 -4.77
CA VAL A 96 -7.46 -2.77 -4.81
C VAL A 96 -6.96 -2.42 -3.41
N ASP A 97 -5.71 -2.74 -3.09
CA ASP A 97 -5.14 -2.39 -1.78
C ASP A 97 -5.04 -0.88 -1.61
N SER A 98 -4.67 -0.18 -2.69
CA SER A 98 -4.79 1.27 -2.81
C SER A 98 -4.99 1.72 -4.24
N MET A 99 -5.75 2.79 -4.42
CA MET A 99 -5.81 3.55 -5.66
C MET A 99 -5.15 4.90 -5.40
N PHE A 100 -4.25 5.31 -6.30
CA PHE A 100 -3.63 6.62 -6.20
C PHE A 100 -3.32 7.26 -7.55
N THR A 101 -2.96 8.53 -7.49
CA THR A 101 -2.53 9.30 -8.64
C THR A 101 -1.12 9.83 -8.38
N ASP A 102 -0.21 9.58 -9.31
CA ASP A 102 1.16 10.09 -9.21
C ASP A 102 1.27 11.58 -9.57
N ASN A 103 2.47 12.13 -9.47
CA ASN A 103 2.74 13.54 -9.77
C ASN A 103 2.52 13.91 -11.26
N TRP A 104 2.38 12.92 -12.14
CA TRP A 104 2.08 13.09 -13.57
C TRP A 104 0.59 12.84 -13.90
N ASP A 105 -0.28 12.88 -12.89
CA ASP A 105 -1.72 12.63 -12.96
C ASP A 105 -2.12 11.24 -13.50
N ARG A 106 -1.19 10.27 -13.48
CA ARG A 106 -1.48 8.89 -13.89
C ARG A 106 -2.08 8.12 -12.73
N ARG A 107 -3.15 7.40 -13.02
CA ARG A 107 -3.84 6.51 -12.07
C ARG A 107 -3.14 5.18 -11.93
N HIS A 108 -2.98 4.75 -10.69
CA HIS A 108 -2.32 3.51 -10.30
C HIS A 108 -3.21 2.69 -9.37
N PHE A 109 -3.20 1.37 -9.54
CA PHE A 109 -3.73 0.40 -8.60
C PHE A 109 -2.58 -0.35 -7.94
N LEU A 110 -2.41 -0.15 -6.64
CA LEU A 110 -1.42 -0.86 -5.84
C LEU A 110 -1.99 -2.19 -5.35
N GLU A 111 -1.14 -3.20 -5.42
CA GLU A 111 -1.31 -4.55 -4.89
C GLU A 111 -0.10 -4.96 -4.06
N VAL A 112 -0.32 -5.33 -2.80
CA VAL A 112 0.71 -5.75 -1.85
C VAL A 112 0.65 -7.26 -1.70
N ASP A 113 1.63 -7.95 -2.29
CA ASP A 113 1.80 -9.39 -2.21
C ASP A 113 2.79 -9.75 -1.09
N ASN A 114 2.24 -9.97 0.12
CA ASN A 114 3.05 -10.37 1.28
C ASN A 114 2.95 -11.87 1.59
N MET A 115 1.78 -12.31 2.08
CA MET A 115 1.52 -13.70 2.46
C MET A 115 0.53 -14.39 1.52
N GLN A 116 0.15 -13.71 0.44
CA GLN A 116 -0.87 -14.20 -0.48
C GLN A 116 -0.32 -15.33 -1.36
N THR A 117 -1.17 -16.32 -1.64
CA THR A 117 -0.77 -17.41 -2.53
C THR A 117 -0.75 -16.94 -3.98
N MET A 118 0.15 -17.49 -4.81
CA MET A 118 0.13 -17.18 -6.25
C MET A 118 -1.21 -17.51 -6.91
N LYS A 119 -1.95 -18.51 -6.39
CA LYS A 119 -3.29 -18.84 -6.88
C LYS A 119 -4.25 -17.65 -6.73
N GLU A 120 -4.22 -16.98 -5.59
CA GLU A 120 -5.06 -15.81 -5.35
C GLU A 120 -4.61 -14.61 -6.21
N ASN A 121 -3.30 -14.39 -6.33
CA ASN A 121 -2.75 -13.33 -7.20
C ASN A 121 -3.17 -13.55 -8.66
N ARG A 122 -3.05 -14.78 -9.19
CA ARG A 122 -3.52 -15.17 -10.52
C ARG A 122 -5.02 -14.91 -10.70
N ASN A 123 -5.83 -15.25 -9.71
CA ASN A 123 -7.27 -14.97 -9.76
C ASN A 123 -7.57 -13.48 -9.76
N LYS A 124 -6.75 -12.65 -9.11
CA LYS A 124 -6.87 -11.19 -9.15
C LYS A 124 -6.45 -10.63 -10.52
N ILE A 125 -5.33 -11.12 -11.07
CA ILE A 125 -4.83 -10.76 -12.40
C ILE A 125 -5.84 -11.14 -13.49
N LYS A 126 -6.47 -12.32 -13.42
CA LYS A 126 -7.54 -12.71 -14.33
C LYS A 126 -8.68 -11.69 -14.37
N ARG A 127 -9.13 -11.24 -13.20
CA ARG A 127 -10.16 -10.19 -13.10
C ARG A 127 -9.69 -8.85 -13.66
N TYR A 128 -8.42 -8.47 -13.49
CA TYR A 128 -7.89 -7.28 -14.18
C TYR A 128 -7.90 -7.43 -15.69
N LYS A 129 -7.54 -8.60 -16.22
CA LYS A 129 -7.59 -8.87 -17.66
C LYS A 129 -9.03 -8.79 -18.18
N GLU A 130 -10.00 -9.29 -17.43
CA GLU A 130 -11.43 -9.14 -17.77
C GLU A 130 -11.87 -7.67 -17.73
N LEU A 131 -11.55 -6.93 -16.65
CA LEU A 131 -11.85 -5.49 -16.54
C LEU A 131 -11.22 -4.67 -17.67
N PHE A 132 -10.01 -5.03 -18.09
CA PHE A 132 -9.34 -4.38 -19.22
C PHE A 132 -10.05 -4.67 -20.54
N ARG A 133 -10.38 -5.94 -20.82
CA ARG A 133 -11.12 -6.34 -22.03
C ARG A 133 -12.49 -5.68 -22.15
N ASN A 134 -13.16 -5.43 -21.03
CA ASN A 134 -14.48 -4.81 -21.01
C ASN A 134 -14.43 -3.29 -21.28
N GLY A 135 -13.26 -2.64 -21.19
CA GLY A 135 -13.04 -1.23 -21.58
C GLY A 135 -13.68 -0.17 -20.67
N SER A 136 -14.72 -0.48 -19.90
CA SER A 136 -15.49 0.52 -19.14
C SER A 136 -14.68 1.27 -18.07
N ILE A 137 -13.58 0.68 -17.58
CA ILE A 137 -12.66 1.36 -16.65
C ILE A 137 -11.83 2.40 -17.38
N GLU A 138 -11.33 2.06 -18.56
CA GLU A 138 -10.57 2.98 -19.41
C GLU A 138 -11.44 4.14 -19.89
N GLU A 139 -12.69 3.89 -20.30
CA GLU A 139 -13.63 4.96 -20.66
C GLU A 139 -13.87 5.95 -19.51
N LYS A 140 -14.03 5.46 -18.27
CA LYS A 140 -14.26 6.30 -17.09
C LYS A 140 -13.02 7.07 -16.65
N LEU A 141 -11.85 6.47 -16.85
CA LEU A 141 -10.58 6.99 -16.33
C LEU A 141 -9.67 7.59 -17.41
N GLY A 142 -10.07 7.60 -18.68
CA GLY A 142 -9.27 8.03 -19.83
C GLY A 142 -8.18 7.04 -20.24
N HIS A 143 -7.72 6.20 -19.32
CA HIS A 143 -6.75 5.14 -19.53
C HIS A 143 -6.96 4.01 -18.52
N PHE A 144 -6.53 2.80 -18.85
CA PHE A 144 -6.49 1.74 -17.85
C PHE A 144 -5.38 2.01 -16.81
N PRO A 145 -5.69 2.01 -15.50
CA PRO A 145 -4.69 2.31 -14.47
C PRO A 145 -3.50 1.36 -14.50
N THR A 146 -2.30 1.88 -14.25
CA THR A 146 -1.11 1.04 -14.11
C THR A 146 -1.25 0.15 -12.89
N ILE A 147 -1.04 -1.16 -13.05
CA ILE A 147 -1.04 -2.09 -11.92
C ILE A 147 0.35 -2.11 -11.32
N VAL A 148 0.45 -1.72 -10.05
CA VAL A 148 1.69 -1.70 -9.30
C VAL A 148 1.64 -2.82 -8.26
N TRP A 149 2.59 -3.74 -8.33
CA TRP A 149 2.76 -4.80 -7.34
C TRP A 149 3.96 -4.47 -6.44
N LEU A 150 3.80 -4.72 -5.15
CA LEU A 150 4.91 -4.85 -4.21
C LEU A 150 4.95 -6.28 -3.69
N THR A 151 6.06 -6.98 -3.91
CA THR A 151 6.27 -8.34 -3.43
C THR A 151 7.57 -8.47 -2.61
N THR A 152 7.89 -9.68 -2.15
CA THR A 152 8.97 -9.95 -1.21
C THR A 152 10.21 -10.59 -1.85
N THR A 153 10.07 -11.29 -2.97
CA THR A 153 11.19 -12.01 -3.62
C THR A 153 11.26 -11.76 -5.12
N GLU A 154 12.45 -11.88 -5.71
CA GLU A 154 12.65 -11.77 -7.16
C GLU A 154 11.91 -12.87 -7.94
N HIS A 155 11.92 -14.12 -7.43
CA HIS A 155 11.16 -15.19 -8.05
C HIS A 155 9.66 -14.85 -8.14
N ARG A 156 9.12 -14.27 -7.06
CA ARG A 156 7.72 -13.84 -7.04
C ARG A 156 7.46 -12.68 -8.00
N ARG A 157 8.42 -11.76 -8.14
CA ARG A 157 8.37 -10.68 -9.13
C ARG A 157 8.28 -11.23 -10.55
N GLU A 158 9.11 -12.20 -10.91
CA GLU A 158 9.08 -12.85 -12.23
C GLU A 158 7.73 -13.49 -12.51
N GLN A 159 7.20 -14.26 -11.56
CA GLN A 159 5.88 -14.88 -11.68
C GLN A 159 4.77 -13.85 -11.87
N LEU A 160 4.78 -12.75 -11.11
CA LEU A 160 3.77 -11.68 -11.26
C LEU A 160 3.87 -10.98 -12.61
N LYS A 161 5.08 -10.75 -13.12
CA LYS A 161 5.31 -10.15 -14.44
C LYS A 161 4.76 -11.05 -15.56
N GLU A 162 5.12 -12.33 -15.55
CA GLU A 162 4.64 -13.33 -16.51
C GLU A 162 3.11 -13.44 -16.50
N GLU A 163 2.50 -13.59 -15.32
CA GLU A 163 1.05 -13.71 -15.21
C GLU A 163 0.31 -12.45 -15.66
N CYS A 164 0.93 -11.28 -15.55
CA CYS A 164 0.38 -10.00 -15.95
C CYS A 164 0.50 -9.70 -17.46
N GLU A 165 1.16 -10.55 -18.25
CA GLU A 165 1.27 -10.35 -19.71
C GLU A 165 -0.10 -10.12 -20.37
N GLY A 166 -0.17 -9.13 -21.25
CA GLY A 166 -1.41 -8.68 -21.90
C GLY A 166 -2.18 -7.59 -21.14
N LEU A 167 -1.74 -7.18 -19.95
CA LEU A 167 -2.18 -5.92 -19.34
C LEU A 167 -1.35 -4.74 -19.88
N PRO A 168 -1.94 -3.53 -20.02
CA PRO A 168 -1.30 -2.43 -20.74
C PRO A 168 -0.09 -1.84 -20.02
N ALA A 169 -0.12 -1.75 -18.69
CA ALA A 169 0.97 -1.18 -17.90
C ALA A 169 1.06 -1.86 -16.52
N VAL A 170 2.19 -2.49 -16.24
CA VAL A 170 2.45 -3.19 -14.97
C VAL A 170 3.85 -2.88 -14.46
N MET A 171 3.93 -2.55 -13.17
CA MET A 171 5.19 -2.38 -12.45
C MET A 171 5.22 -3.39 -11.30
N VAL A 172 6.33 -4.09 -11.10
CA VAL A 172 6.48 -5.05 -10.01
C VAL A 172 7.77 -4.74 -9.27
N PHE A 173 7.61 -4.29 -8.03
CA PHE A 173 8.69 -3.94 -7.13
C PHE A 173 8.86 -5.02 -6.06
N THR A 174 10.06 -5.14 -5.53
CA THR A 174 10.28 -5.77 -4.22
C THR A 174 10.60 -4.73 -3.16
N ILE A 175 10.59 -5.17 -1.90
CA ILE A 175 10.99 -4.36 -0.75
C ILE A 175 12.38 -3.73 -0.92
N THR A 176 13.30 -4.36 -1.67
CA THR A 176 14.65 -3.80 -1.89
C THR A 176 14.67 -2.65 -2.88
N ASP A 177 13.71 -2.56 -3.80
CA ASP A 177 13.69 -1.48 -4.79
C ASP A 177 13.24 -0.13 -4.19
N ILE A 178 12.51 -0.18 -3.09
CA ILE A 178 11.78 0.97 -2.54
C ILE A 178 12.38 1.54 -1.24
N LYS A 179 13.46 0.92 -0.76
CA LYS A 179 14.13 1.25 0.49
C LYS A 179 15.40 2.05 0.30
#